data_AF-A0A1R1MJF7-F1
#
_entry.id   AF-A0A1R1MJF7-F1
#
_cell.length_a   1.000
_cell.length_b   1.000
_cell.length_c   1.000
_cell.angle_alpha   90.00
_cell.angle_beta   90.00
_cell.angle_gamma   90.00
#
_symmetry.space_group_name_H-M   'P 1'
#
loop_
_entity.id
_entity.type
_entity.pdbx_description
1 polymer ?
#
loop_
_entity_poly.entity_id
_entity_poly.type
_entity_poly.pdbx_seq_one_letter_code
_entity_poly.pdbx_strand_id
1 'polypeptide(L)'
;MKVTEEIFKRAEKEGSAREFLFALLREIKGEGFTRKDFKSLNHEEVVLNLVKGNNLEPYFSLSGNKNIYNALRKAFRSYFKAKTEREWIKKLGDWRKEFEFLLSRAVAYYLVDSASISKVQKLLSYGWIVPPYAVKVYEGGDPFEYFKPFLEESFLKERFDRYGEIDFLSSRKAILDGVLNAFLSGFTEIAIYGLFVQIEGVVWEIFVKKNPLEADIESLIRKRNRKFITIQYALKLITASITEEGTIPEFFDCIRFVDFKDDGRLNRNAVMHGISVNFGSKRNFLKLFLLFEFLIYLGMKISNHGCTK
;
A
#
# COMPACT_ATOMS: atom_id res chain seq x y z
N MET A 1 -40.02 3.23 -1.33
CA MET A 1 -39.21 4.24 -0.61
C MET A 1 -37.75 3.87 -0.74
N LYS A 2 -36.95 4.64 -1.48
CA LYS A 2 -35.50 4.38 -1.60
C LYS A 2 -34.74 5.19 -0.55
N VAL A 3 -33.76 4.56 0.08
CA VAL A 3 -32.87 5.12 1.09
C VAL A 3 -31.47 5.22 0.48
N THR A 4 -30.94 6.43 0.36
CA THR A 4 -29.55 6.66 -0.06
C THR A 4 -28.59 6.49 1.13
N GLU A 5 -27.29 6.42 0.86
CA GLU A 5 -26.27 6.31 1.92
C GLU A 5 -26.24 7.57 2.80
N GLU A 6 -26.49 8.75 2.23
CA GLU A 6 -26.58 10.02 2.97
C GLU A 6 -27.77 10.01 3.94
N ILE A 7 -28.93 9.58 3.47
CA ILE A 7 -30.14 9.45 4.30
C ILE A 7 -29.88 8.47 5.45
N PHE A 8 -29.28 7.32 5.14
CA PHE A 8 -28.92 6.33 6.15
C PHE A 8 -27.94 6.90 7.18
N LYS A 9 -26.86 7.57 6.78
CA LYS A 9 -25.87 8.16 7.70
C LYS A 9 -26.46 9.23 8.60
N ARG A 10 -27.39 10.05 8.09
CA ARG A 10 -28.10 11.04 8.92
C ARG A 10 -28.97 10.36 9.98
N ALA A 11 -29.76 9.37 9.57
CA ALA A 11 -30.62 8.61 10.49
C ALA A 11 -29.81 7.74 11.48
N GLU A 12 -28.63 7.26 11.08
CA GLU A 12 -27.79 6.38 11.90
C GLU A 12 -27.20 7.08 13.13
N LYS A 13 -27.11 8.42 13.14
CA LYS A 13 -26.64 9.20 14.29
C LYS A 13 -27.51 9.00 15.53
N GLU A 14 -28.75 8.57 15.35
CA GLU A 14 -29.69 8.31 16.45
C GLU A 14 -29.26 7.10 17.29
N GLY A 15 -29.30 7.25 18.61
CA GLY A 15 -28.83 6.22 19.54
C GLY A 15 -29.68 4.94 19.49
N SER A 16 -31.01 5.07 19.48
CA SER A 16 -31.92 3.91 19.51
C SER A 16 -32.36 3.46 18.11
N ALA A 17 -32.65 2.17 17.94
CA ALA A 17 -33.10 1.64 16.64
C ALA A 17 -34.50 2.13 16.23
N ARG A 18 -35.37 2.44 17.19
CA ARG A 18 -36.68 3.03 16.91
C ARG A 18 -36.54 4.48 16.46
N GLU A 19 -35.63 5.22 17.07
CA GLU A 19 -35.30 6.59 16.67
C GLU A 19 -34.64 6.63 15.29
N PHE A 20 -33.78 5.67 14.99
CA PHE A 20 -33.26 5.45 13.64
C PHE A 20 -34.40 5.32 12.61
N LEU A 21 -35.42 4.48 12.85
CA LEU A 21 -36.54 4.34 11.92
C LEU A 21 -37.33 5.66 11.78
N PHE A 22 -37.57 6.37 12.89
CA PHE A 22 -38.25 7.66 12.84
C PHE A 22 -37.47 8.69 12.01
N ALA A 23 -36.18 8.87 12.28
CA ALA A 23 -35.32 9.77 11.54
C ALA A 23 -35.24 9.38 10.06
N LEU A 24 -35.13 8.08 9.76
CA LEU A 24 -35.12 7.57 8.40
C LEU A 24 -36.41 7.94 7.64
N LEU A 25 -37.58 7.76 8.26
CA LEU A 25 -38.86 8.10 7.65
C LEU A 25 -39.03 9.62 7.50
N ARG A 26 -38.53 10.41 8.46
CA ARG A 26 -38.54 11.87 8.37
C ARG A 26 -37.71 12.37 7.18
N GLU A 27 -36.54 11.78 6.95
CA GLU A 27 -35.69 12.10 5.79
C GLU A 27 -36.36 11.73 4.45
N ILE A 28 -37.15 10.65 4.40
CA ILE A 28 -37.83 10.21 3.18
C ILE A 28 -39.11 11.02 2.92
N LYS A 29 -39.87 11.33 3.97
CA LYS A 29 -41.20 11.97 3.88
C LYS A 29 -41.16 13.49 4.03
N GLY A 30 -40.02 14.06 4.41
CA GLY A 30 -39.82 15.49 4.60
C GLY A 30 -40.06 15.99 6.03
N GLU A 31 -39.76 17.27 6.26
CA GLU A 31 -39.79 17.93 7.58
C GLU A 31 -41.19 17.93 8.23
N GLY A 32 -42.25 17.82 7.44
CA GLY A 32 -43.63 17.72 7.92
C GLY A 32 -43.98 16.40 8.61
N PHE A 33 -43.11 15.39 8.59
CA PHE A 33 -43.37 14.10 9.23
C PHE A 33 -43.13 14.17 10.75
N THR A 34 -44.20 14.08 11.52
CA THR A 34 -44.16 14.27 12.98
C THR A 34 -44.14 12.96 13.76
N ARG A 35 -43.89 13.07 15.08
CA ARG A 35 -44.00 11.94 16.01
C ARG A 35 -45.40 11.37 16.11
N LYS A 36 -46.43 12.19 15.88
CA LYS A 36 -47.83 11.76 15.90
C LYS A 36 -48.09 10.83 14.71
N ASP A 37 -47.64 11.25 13.52
CA ASP A 37 -47.73 10.44 12.30
C ASP A 37 -46.97 9.13 12.44
N PHE A 38 -45.77 9.18 13.03
CA PHE A 38 -44.98 7.99 13.31
C PHE A 38 -45.73 6.98 14.19
N LYS A 39 -46.35 7.42 15.29
CA LYS A 39 -47.09 6.53 16.21
C LYS A 39 -48.30 5.84 15.57
N SER A 40 -48.91 6.45 14.54
CA SER A 40 -50.07 5.87 13.83
C SER A 40 -49.70 4.83 12.76
N LEU A 41 -48.41 4.64 12.45
CA LEU A 41 -47.99 3.71 11.42
C LEU A 41 -48.00 2.25 11.90
N ASN A 42 -48.36 1.33 11.00
CA ASN A 42 -48.00 -0.07 11.15
C ASN A 42 -46.50 -0.23 10.91
N HIS A 43 -45.71 -0.23 11.98
CA HIS A 43 -44.25 -0.25 11.89
C HIS A 43 -43.70 -1.51 11.23
N GLU A 44 -44.37 -2.65 11.39
CA GLU A 44 -43.92 -3.90 10.78
C GLU A 44 -44.07 -3.85 9.26
N GLU A 45 -45.24 -3.42 8.79
CA GLU A 45 -45.49 -3.22 7.36
C GLU A 45 -44.54 -2.18 6.75
N VAL A 46 -44.30 -1.06 7.45
CA VAL A 46 -43.35 -0.03 7.02
C VAL A 46 -41.93 -0.59 6.92
N VAL A 47 -41.49 -1.38 7.90
CA VAL A 47 -40.17 -2.01 7.86
C VAL A 47 -40.06 -3.01 6.72
N LEU A 48 -41.06 -3.87 6.51
CA LEU A 48 -41.07 -4.82 5.40
C LEU A 48 -41.06 -4.13 4.03
N ASN A 49 -41.80 -3.02 3.90
CA ASN A 49 -41.80 -2.18 2.71
C ASN A 49 -40.45 -1.50 2.47
N LEU A 50 -39.75 -1.08 3.52
CA LEU A 50 -38.38 -0.57 3.42
C LEU A 50 -37.39 -1.66 3.03
N VAL A 51 -37.53 -2.87 3.58
CA VAL A 51 -36.69 -4.03 3.23
C VAL A 51 -36.82 -4.33 1.74
N LYS A 52 -38.06 -4.53 1.26
CA LYS A 52 -38.34 -4.80 -0.16
C LYS A 52 -37.93 -3.65 -1.08
N GLY A 53 -38.29 -2.42 -0.71
CA GLY A 53 -38.02 -1.23 -1.52
C GLY A 53 -36.53 -0.89 -1.66
N ASN A 54 -35.65 -1.49 -0.86
CA ASN A 54 -34.20 -1.26 -0.87
C ASN A 54 -33.38 -2.53 -1.10
N ASN A 55 -34.02 -3.65 -1.47
CA ASN A 55 -33.36 -4.94 -1.69
C ASN A 55 -32.53 -5.42 -0.48
N LEU A 56 -33.07 -5.28 0.73
CA LEU A 56 -32.40 -5.65 1.97
C LEU A 56 -32.68 -7.09 2.42
N GLU A 57 -33.50 -7.84 1.70
CA GLU A 57 -33.90 -9.21 2.03
C GLU A 57 -32.70 -10.12 2.35
N PRO A 58 -31.58 -10.08 1.59
CA PRO A 58 -30.41 -10.92 1.90
C PRO A 58 -29.70 -10.53 3.22
N TYR A 59 -29.97 -9.35 3.76
CA TYR A 59 -29.31 -8.78 4.94
C TYR A 59 -30.25 -8.66 6.15
N PHE A 60 -31.55 -8.89 5.97
CA PHE A 60 -32.57 -8.72 6.98
C PHE A 60 -32.93 -10.07 7.61
N SER A 61 -32.79 -10.17 8.94
CA SER A 61 -33.19 -11.35 9.70
C SER A 61 -33.70 -10.92 11.07
N LEU A 62 -34.83 -11.50 11.49
CA LEU A 62 -35.33 -11.34 12.86
C LEU A 62 -34.62 -12.28 13.84
N SER A 63 -34.04 -13.39 13.35
CA SER A 63 -33.25 -14.30 14.16
C SER A 63 -31.99 -13.60 14.68
N GLY A 64 -31.78 -13.65 16.00
CA GLY A 64 -30.62 -13.01 16.66
C GLY A 64 -30.72 -11.48 16.84
N ASN A 65 -31.90 -10.87 16.63
CA ASN A 65 -32.12 -9.44 16.84
C ASN A 65 -33.14 -9.17 17.94
N LYS A 66 -32.88 -8.15 18.77
CA LYS A 66 -33.77 -7.79 19.90
C LYS A 66 -35.16 -7.33 19.45
N ASN A 67 -35.29 -6.75 18.25
CA ASN A 67 -36.55 -6.32 17.65
C ASN A 67 -36.39 -6.00 16.14
N ILE A 68 -37.51 -5.77 15.47
CA ILE A 68 -37.60 -5.47 14.03
C ILE A 68 -36.82 -4.20 13.62
N TYR A 69 -36.78 -3.17 14.48
CA TYR A 69 -36.04 -1.94 14.22
C TYR A 69 -34.52 -2.19 14.20
N ASN A 70 -34.03 -2.99 15.15
CA ASN A 70 -32.63 -3.41 15.19
C ASN A 70 -32.26 -4.26 13.97
N ALA A 71 -33.14 -5.18 13.58
CA ALA A 71 -32.95 -5.97 12.36
C ALA A 71 -32.82 -5.08 11.13
N LEU A 72 -33.70 -4.09 10.97
CA LEU A 72 -33.65 -3.13 9.86
C LEU A 72 -32.35 -2.29 9.89
N ARG A 73 -32.00 -1.73 11.04
CA ARG A 73 -30.78 -0.93 11.19
C ARG A 73 -29.53 -1.74 10.83
N LYS A 74 -29.45 -3.00 11.29
CA LYS A 74 -28.35 -3.91 10.94
C LYS A 74 -28.37 -4.28 9.46
N ALA A 75 -29.54 -4.50 8.86
CA ALA A 75 -29.66 -4.82 7.43
C ALA A 75 -29.10 -3.69 6.56
N PHE A 76 -29.46 -2.43 6.84
CA PHE A 76 -28.89 -1.27 6.14
C PHE A 76 -27.38 -1.15 6.34
N ARG A 77 -26.88 -1.32 7.58
CA ARG A 77 -25.43 -1.34 7.85
C ARG A 77 -24.71 -2.37 6.99
N SER A 78 -25.21 -3.60 6.97
CA SER A 78 -24.64 -4.70 6.19
C SER A 78 -24.72 -4.44 4.69
N TYR A 79 -25.85 -3.93 4.21
CA TYR A 79 -26.06 -3.58 2.80
C TYR A 79 -25.06 -2.52 2.31
N PHE A 80 -24.94 -1.39 3.02
CA PHE A 80 -23.99 -0.33 2.65
C PHE A 80 -22.55 -0.80 2.80
N LYS A 81 -22.22 -1.56 3.86
CA LYS A 81 -20.90 -2.18 4.03
C LYS A 81 -20.54 -3.11 2.88
N ALA A 82 -21.48 -3.94 2.41
CA ALA A 82 -21.29 -4.86 1.29
C ALA A 82 -21.18 -4.12 -0.05
N LYS A 83 -21.92 -3.01 -0.23
CA LYS A 83 -21.78 -2.14 -1.39
C LYS A 83 -20.39 -1.52 -1.45
N THR A 84 -19.91 -0.93 -0.35
CA THR A 84 -18.56 -0.36 -0.26
C THR A 84 -17.49 -1.43 -0.47
N GLU A 85 -17.68 -2.66 0.02
CA GLU A 85 -16.69 -3.73 -0.20
C GLU A 85 -16.63 -4.17 -1.66
N ARG A 86 -17.76 -4.25 -2.36
CA ARG A 86 -17.76 -4.54 -3.80
C ARG A 86 -17.06 -3.44 -4.59
N GLU A 87 -17.31 -2.18 -4.24
CA GLU A 87 -16.63 -1.03 -4.84
C GLU A 87 -15.12 -1.07 -4.56
N TRP A 88 -14.71 -1.37 -3.33
CA TRP A 88 -13.32 -1.59 -2.94
C TRP A 88 -12.64 -2.66 -3.77
N ILE A 89 -13.23 -3.86 -3.85
CA ILE A 89 -12.64 -4.99 -4.60
C ILE A 89 -12.47 -4.60 -6.07
N LYS A 90 -13.47 -3.95 -6.66
CA LYS A 90 -13.40 -3.51 -8.06
C LYS A 90 -12.28 -2.48 -8.26
N LYS A 91 -12.29 -1.38 -7.50
CA LYS A 91 -11.31 -0.30 -7.62
C LYS A 91 -9.90 -0.79 -7.34
N LEU A 92 -9.71 -1.65 -6.35
CA LEU A 92 -8.42 -2.28 -6.05
C LEU A 92 -7.95 -3.17 -7.21
N GLY A 93 -8.87 -3.93 -7.82
CA GLY A 93 -8.58 -4.72 -9.01
C GLY A 93 -8.14 -3.85 -10.19
N ASP A 94 -8.83 -2.73 -10.44
CA ASP A 94 -8.50 -1.79 -11.51
C ASP A 94 -7.13 -1.11 -11.24
N TRP A 95 -6.91 -0.64 -10.02
CA TRP A 95 -5.64 -0.05 -9.58
C TRP A 95 -4.48 -1.03 -9.78
N ARG A 96 -4.68 -2.29 -9.38
CA ARG A 96 -3.67 -3.35 -9.48
C ARG A 96 -3.31 -3.63 -10.93
N LYS A 97 -4.29 -3.73 -11.83
CA LYS A 97 -4.06 -3.97 -13.25
C LYS A 97 -3.20 -2.87 -13.88
N GLU A 98 -3.51 -1.61 -13.59
CA GLU A 98 -2.73 -0.47 -14.08
C GLU A 98 -1.28 -0.52 -13.57
N PHE A 99 -1.11 -0.77 -12.27
CA PHE A 99 0.22 -0.91 -11.68
C PHE A 99 1.00 -2.08 -12.30
N GLU A 100 0.39 -3.26 -12.42
CA GLU A 100 1.04 -4.46 -12.97
C GLU A 100 1.42 -4.27 -14.45
N PHE A 101 0.64 -3.53 -15.22
CA PHE A 101 0.97 -3.18 -16.60
C PHE A 101 2.24 -2.33 -16.69
N LEU A 102 2.31 -1.23 -15.92
CA LEU A 102 3.49 -0.35 -15.89
C LEU A 102 4.73 -1.09 -15.39
N LEU A 103 4.56 -1.89 -14.32
CA LEU A 103 5.62 -2.67 -13.73
C LEU A 103 6.16 -3.72 -14.71
N SER A 104 5.30 -4.48 -15.38
CA SER A 104 5.72 -5.53 -16.33
C SER A 104 6.60 -4.96 -17.43
N ARG A 105 6.27 -3.77 -17.95
CA ARG A 105 7.10 -3.08 -18.94
C ARG A 105 8.46 -2.68 -18.37
N ALA A 106 8.49 -2.07 -17.19
CA ALA A 106 9.74 -1.66 -16.55
C ALA A 106 10.65 -2.86 -16.23
N VAL A 107 10.07 -3.97 -15.79
CA VAL A 107 10.78 -5.23 -15.54
C VAL A 107 11.30 -5.85 -16.83
N ALA A 108 10.55 -5.80 -17.94
CA ALA A 108 11.05 -6.25 -19.23
C ALA A 108 12.32 -5.49 -19.65
N TYR A 109 12.33 -4.15 -19.54
CA TYR A 109 13.55 -3.37 -19.76
C TYR A 109 14.67 -3.71 -18.78
N TYR A 110 14.35 -3.93 -17.50
CA TYR A 110 15.33 -4.37 -16.52
C TYR A 110 16.00 -5.68 -16.92
N LEU A 111 15.24 -6.69 -17.34
CA LEU A 111 15.79 -7.99 -17.73
C LEU A 111 16.65 -7.90 -18.99
N VAL A 112 16.24 -7.10 -19.98
CA VAL A 112 17.04 -6.82 -21.19
C VAL A 112 18.35 -6.11 -20.83
N ASP A 113 18.28 -5.00 -20.09
CA ASP A 113 19.45 -4.19 -19.75
C ASP A 113 20.40 -4.93 -18.79
N SER A 114 19.91 -5.92 -18.05
CA SER A 114 20.70 -6.78 -17.15
C SER A 114 21.50 -7.87 -17.88
N ALA A 115 21.18 -8.15 -19.15
CA ALA A 115 21.85 -9.12 -20.03
C ALA A 115 21.87 -10.60 -19.57
N SER A 116 21.49 -10.93 -18.34
CA SER A 116 21.47 -12.31 -17.83
C SER A 116 20.37 -12.54 -16.79
N ILE A 117 19.30 -13.23 -17.20
CA ILE A 117 18.19 -13.63 -16.32
C ILE A 117 18.68 -14.58 -15.23
N SER A 118 19.61 -15.49 -15.54
CA SER A 118 20.15 -16.43 -14.56
C SER A 118 20.95 -15.74 -13.46
N LYS A 119 21.75 -14.70 -13.79
CA LYS A 119 22.44 -13.87 -12.79
C LYS A 119 21.42 -13.14 -11.90
N VAL A 120 20.36 -12.58 -12.48
CA VAL A 120 19.25 -11.95 -11.71
C VAL A 120 18.63 -12.93 -10.72
N GLN A 121 18.21 -14.11 -11.18
CA GLN A 121 17.59 -15.13 -10.33
C GLN A 121 18.52 -15.58 -9.19
N LYS A 122 19.82 -15.75 -9.49
CA LYS A 122 20.81 -16.13 -8.47
C LYS A 122 21.05 -15.04 -7.44
N LEU A 123 21.04 -13.76 -7.83
CA LEU A 123 21.15 -12.65 -6.87
C LEU A 123 19.92 -12.56 -5.97
N LEU A 124 18.73 -12.79 -6.54
CA LEU A 124 17.48 -12.82 -5.79
C LEU A 124 17.44 -13.94 -4.76
N SER A 125 17.95 -15.14 -5.08
CA SER A 125 18.03 -16.24 -4.10
C SER A 125 18.97 -15.95 -2.93
N TYR A 126 19.92 -15.02 -3.10
CA TYR A 126 20.75 -14.49 -2.02
C TYR A 126 20.15 -13.25 -1.31
N GLY A 127 18.92 -12.86 -1.67
CA GLY A 127 18.23 -11.70 -1.13
C GLY A 127 18.80 -10.36 -1.60
N TRP A 128 19.38 -10.32 -2.80
CA TRP A 128 19.89 -9.10 -3.44
C TRP A 128 18.98 -8.70 -4.61
N ILE A 129 18.38 -7.51 -4.50
CA ILE A 129 17.71 -6.84 -5.61
C ILE A 129 18.61 -5.68 -6.02
N VAL A 130 19.06 -5.69 -7.27
CA VAL A 130 20.15 -4.80 -7.71
C VAL A 130 19.86 -4.22 -9.09
N PRO A 131 20.43 -3.05 -9.45
CA PRO A 131 20.25 -2.45 -10.76
C PRO A 131 21.04 -3.23 -11.84
N PRO A 132 20.74 -3.02 -13.15
CA PRO A 132 21.37 -3.77 -14.24
C PRO A 132 22.90 -3.75 -14.25
N TYR A 133 23.53 -2.62 -13.86
CA TYR A 133 24.99 -2.52 -13.83
C TYR A 133 25.62 -3.48 -12.80
N ALA A 134 24.94 -3.72 -11.67
CA ALA A 134 25.42 -4.65 -10.65
C ALA A 134 25.26 -6.10 -11.11
N VAL A 135 24.19 -6.42 -11.84
CA VAL A 135 24.00 -7.75 -12.45
C VAL A 135 25.15 -8.08 -13.41
N LYS A 136 25.57 -7.10 -14.23
CA LYS A 136 26.60 -7.28 -15.26
C LYS A 136 27.97 -7.64 -14.70
N VAL A 137 28.34 -7.09 -13.54
CA VAL A 137 29.66 -7.33 -12.92
C VAL A 137 29.70 -8.58 -12.02
N TYR A 138 28.55 -9.19 -11.74
CA TYR A 138 28.48 -10.35 -10.88
C TYR A 138 28.86 -11.63 -11.62
N GLU A 139 29.93 -12.31 -11.20
CA GLU A 139 30.42 -13.53 -11.86
C GLU A 139 30.17 -14.83 -11.07
N GLY A 140 29.49 -14.75 -9.92
CA GLY A 140 29.15 -15.91 -9.10
C GLY A 140 29.94 -15.98 -7.79
N GLY A 141 29.27 -16.40 -6.71
CA GLY A 141 29.86 -16.46 -5.37
C GLY A 141 29.07 -15.58 -4.39
N ASP A 142 29.73 -15.06 -3.36
CA ASP A 142 29.12 -14.10 -2.43
C ASP A 142 28.93 -12.74 -3.13
N PRO A 143 27.69 -12.24 -3.32
CA PRO A 143 27.47 -10.97 -3.99
C PRO A 143 28.15 -9.77 -3.33
N PHE A 144 28.36 -9.81 -2.01
CA PHE A 144 28.98 -8.68 -1.30
C PHE A 144 30.40 -8.39 -1.79
N GLU A 145 31.19 -9.42 -2.08
CA GLU A 145 32.58 -9.23 -2.53
C GLU A 145 32.65 -8.53 -3.90
N TYR A 146 31.71 -8.83 -4.80
CA TYR A 146 31.64 -8.19 -6.12
C TYR A 146 31.11 -6.77 -6.06
N PHE A 147 30.23 -6.47 -5.10
CA PHE A 147 29.57 -5.16 -5.00
C PHE A 147 30.28 -4.21 -4.05
N LYS A 148 31.24 -4.69 -3.25
CA LYS A 148 32.05 -3.88 -2.34
C LYS A 148 32.67 -2.64 -2.99
N PRO A 149 33.16 -2.67 -4.25
CA PRO A 149 33.65 -1.46 -4.93
C PRO A 149 32.59 -0.35 -5.06
N PHE A 150 31.28 -0.68 -5.06
CA PHE A 150 30.22 0.33 -5.06
C PHE A 150 30.09 1.10 -3.75
N LEU A 151 30.86 0.75 -2.71
CA LEU A 151 30.98 1.52 -1.47
C LEU A 151 32.11 2.55 -1.51
N GLU A 152 32.86 2.63 -2.60
CA GLU A 152 33.87 3.67 -2.79
C GLU A 152 33.23 5.05 -2.82
N GLU A 153 33.86 6.00 -2.13
CA GLU A 153 33.33 7.35 -1.94
C GLU A 153 33.06 8.06 -3.28
N SER A 154 33.96 7.91 -4.25
CA SER A 154 33.82 8.47 -5.59
C SER A 154 32.57 7.94 -6.30
N PHE A 155 32.36 6.63 -6.26
CA PHE A 155 31.19 5.98 -6.84
C PHE A 155 29.91 6.48 -6.16
N LEU A 156 29.88 6.46 -4.82
CA LEU A 156 28.70 6.89 -4.07
C LEU A 156 28.37 8.36 -4.34
N LYS A 157 29.35 9.27 -4.30
CA LYS A 157 29.13 10.69 -4.61
C LYS A 157 28.54 10.89 -6.01
N GLU A 158 29.11 10.23 -7.02
CA GLU A 158 28.60 10.29 -8.40
C GLU A 158 27.14 9.80 -8.51
N ARG A 159 26.77 8.75 -7.78
CA ARG A 159 25.37 8.25 -7.76
C ARG A 159 24.45 9.24 -7.06
N PHE A 160 24.82 9.71 -5.87
CA PHE A 160 23.99 10.61 -5.07
C PHE A 160 23.81 12.00 -5.70
N ASP A 161 24.81 12.53 -6.39
CA ASP A 161 24.71 13.80 -7.10
C ASP A 161 23.68 13.75 -8.22
N ARG A 162 23.67 12.66 -9.00
CA ARG A 162 22.68 12.44 -10.07
C ARG A 162 21.24 12.36 -9.55
N TYR A 163 21.01 12.00 -8.28
CA TYR A 163 19.66 11.96 -7.75
C TYR A 163 19.00 13.35 -7.69
N GLY A 164 19.79 14.43 -7.64
CA GLY A 164 19.27 15.80 -7.70
C GLY A 164 18.65 16.15 -9.05
N GLU A 165 19.07 15.46 -10.12
CA GLU A 165 18.64 15.69 -11.50
C GLU A 165 17.38 14.89 -11.87
N ILE A 166 16.94 13.99 -10.99
CA ILE A 166 15.78 13.12 -11.24
C ILE A 166 14.55 13.77 -10.62
N ASP A 167 13.54 14.11 -11.43
CA ASP A 167 12.35 14.86 -11.01
C ASP A 167 11.73 14.35 -9.70
N PHE A 168 11.49 13.04 -9.59
CA PHE A 168 10.84 12.42 -8.42
C PHE A 168 11.75 12.26 -7.18
N LEU A 169 13.04 12.58 -7.30
CA LEU A 169 14.02 12.57 -6.22
C LEU A 169 14.56 13.94 -5.85
N SER A 170 14.44 14.94 -6.73
CA SER A 170 15.02 16.28 -6.56
C SER A 170 14.68 16.90 -5.20
N SER A 171 13.41 16.80 -4.77
CA SER A 171 12.94 17.29 -3.47
C SER A 171 13.52 16.56 -2.25
N ARG A 172 14.14 15.40 -2.45
CA ARG A 172 14.74 14.54 -1.42
C ARG A 172 16.26 14.66 -1.34
N LYS A 173 16.89 15.44 -2.23
CA LYS A 173 18.36 15.55 -2.35
C LYS A 173 19.03 15.85 -1.02
N ALA A 174 18.53 16.81 -0.25
CA ALA A 174 19.10 17.16 1.05
C ALA A 174 19.13 15.97 2.04
N ILE A 175 18.08 15.13 2.04
CA ILE A 175 18.02 13.93 2.90
C ILE A 175 18.99 12.86 2.38
N LEU A 176 19.04 12.67 1.06
CA LEU A 176 19.97 11.73 0.42
C LEU A 176 21.43 12.11 0.68
N ASP A 177 21.77 13.40 0.65
CA ASP A 177 23.09 13.89 1.02
C ASP A 177 23.41 13.63 2.49
N GLY A 178 22.41 13.80 3.37
CA GLY A 178 22.52 13.39 4.78
C GLY A 178 22.80 11.90 4.95
N VAL A 179 22.14 11.04 4.17
CA VAL A 179 22.39 9.58 4.16
C VAL A 179 23.82 9.27 3.74
N LEU A 180 24.30 9.88 2.66
CA LEU A 180 25.66 9.67 2.16
C LEU A 180 26.68 10.12 3.20
N ASN A 181 26.53 11.33 3.74
CA ASN A 181 27.44 11.89 4.73
C ASN A 181 27.47 11.05 6.02
N ALA A 182 26.30 10.55 6.46
CA ALA A 182 26.22 9.64 7.60
C ALA A 182 27.02 8.35 7.35
N PHE A 183 26.85 7.72 6.18
CA PHE A 183 27.59 6.50 5.84
C PHE A 183 29.10 6.74 5.78
N LEU A 184 29.54 7.80 5.08
CA LEU A 184 30.96 8.15 4.94
C LEU A 184 31.61 8.51 6.29
N SER A 185 30.84 9.07 7.23
CA SER A 185 31.29 9.39 8.58
C SER A 185 31.23 8.20 9.55
N GLY A 186 30.85 7.01 9.08
CA GLY A 186 30.78 5.79 9.91
C GLY A 186 29.46 5.57 10.63
N PHE A 187 28.49 6.48 10.53
CA PHE A 187 27.14 6.34 11.11
C PHE A 187 26.22 5.49 10.21
N THR A 188 26.58 4.21 10.06
CA THR A 188 25.94 3.30 9.10
C THR A 188 24.47 3.05 9.42
N GLU A 189 24.10 2.98 10.70
CA GLU A 189 22.73 2.79 11.18
C GLU A 189 21.83 3.95 10.76
N ILE A 190 22.32 5.19 10.91
CA ILE A 190 21.61 6.41 10.51
C ILE A 190 21.41 6.43 8.98
N ALA A 191 22.45 6.06 8.23
CA ALA A 191 22.36 5.95 6.79
C ALA A 191 21.32 4.91 6.35
N ILE A 192 21.30 3.74 7.00
CA ILE A 192 20.31 2.68 6.76
C ILE A 192 18.89 3.16 7.09
N TYR A 193 18.68 3.85 8.21
CA TYR A 193 17.39 4.45 8.55
C TYR A 193 16.90 5.41 7.48
N GLY A 194 17.78 6.30 7.02
CA GLY A 194 17.43 7.24 5.97
C GLY A 194 17.07 6.54 4.65
N LEU A 195 17.82 5.51 4.25
CA LEU A 195 17.54 4.73 3.05
C LEU A 195 16.18 4.01 3.10
N PHE A 196 15.79 3.41 4.22
CA PHE A 196 14.49 2.75 4.33
C PHE A 196 13.33 3.70 4.02
N VAL A 197 13.37 4.90 4.60
CA VAL A 197 12.35 5.93 4.36
C VAL A 197 12.37 6.40 2.90
N GLN A 198 13.55 6.53 2.29
CA GLN A 198 13.65 6.94 0.89
C GLN A 198 13.18 5.86 -0.09
N ILE A 199 13.42 4.58 0.20
CA ILE A 199 12.86 3.46 -0.58
C ILE A 199 11.33 3.54 -0.63
N GLU A 200 10.68 3.76 0.51
CA GLU A 200 9.23 3.93 0.56
C GLU A 200 8.76 5.18 -0.20
N GLY A 201 9.48 6.28 -0.04
CA GLY A 201 9.21 7.52 -0.75
C GLY A 201 9.29 7.38 -2.27
N VAL A 202 10.28 6.64 -2.77
CA VAL A 202 10.47 6.33 -4.20
C VAL A 202 9.33 5.46 -4.72
N VAL A 203 8.95 4.41 -3.99
CA VAL A 203 7.82 3.56 -4.37
C VAL A 203 6.53 4.38 -4.44
N TRP A 204 6.30 5.25 -3.45
CA TRP A 204 5.15 6.15 -3.44
C TRP A 204 5.14 7.10 -4.64
N GLU A 205 6.22 7.83 -4.89
CA GLU A 205 6.28 8.83 -5.96
C GLU A 205 6.16 8.22 -7.36
N ILE A 206 6.79 7.07 -7.59
CA ILE A 206 6.86 6.46 -8.93
C ILE A 206 5.63 5.64 -9.25
N PHE A 207 5.21 4.77 -8.32
CA PHE A 207 4.23 3.73 -8.64
C PHE A 207 2.84 4.02 -8.08
N VAL A 208 2.76 4.80 -7.00
CA VAL A 208 1.49 5.02 -6.29
C VAL A 208 0.89 6.36 -6.69
N LYS A 209 1.61 7.46 -6.47
CA LYS A 209 1.16 8.82 -6.75
C LYS A 209 0.84 9.06 -8.23
N LYS A 210 1.55 8.38 -9.14
CA LYS A 210 1.30 8.46 -10.58
C LYS A 210 0.13 7.59 -11.06
N ASN A 211 -0.41 6.70 -10.21
CA ASN A 211 -1.55 5.87 -10.58
C ASN A 211 -2.84 6.72 -10.53
N PRO A 212 -3.57 6.89 -11.66
CA PRO A 212 -4.76 7.73 -11.71
C PRO A 212 -5.91 7.23 -10.81
N LEU A 213 -5.86 5.96 -10.40
CA LEU A 213 -6.86 5.33 -9.54
C LEU A 213 -6.52 5.44 -8.04
N GLU A 214 -5.38 6.03 -7.67
CA GLU A 214 -4.98 6.14 -6.25
C GLU A 214 -5.97 6.97 -5.43
N ALA A 215 -6.46 8.09 -5.96
CA ALA A 215 -7.43 8.94 -5.26
C ALA A 215 -8.75 8.18 -4.94
N ASP A 216 -9.16 7.28 -5.83
CA ASP A 216 -10.33 6.41 -5.61
C ASP A 216 -10.06 5.42 -4.46
N ILE A 217 -8.87 4.83 -4.42
CA ILE A 217 -8.44 3.92 -3.36
C ILE A 217 -8.35 4.65 -2.01
N GLU A 218 -7.70 5.81 -1.95
CA GLU A 218 -7.58 6.61 -0.73
C GLU A 218 -8.94 7.00 -0.14
N SER A 219 -9.89 7.39 -0.99
CA SER A 219 -11.28 7.69 -0.58
C SER A 219 -11.94 6.49 0.09
N LEU A 220 -11.72 5.29 -0.43
CA LEU A 220 -12.29 4.06 0.13
C LEU A 220 -11.56 3.57 1.38
N ILE A 221 -10.24 3.80 1.50
CA ILE A 221 -9.46 3.55 2.73
C ILE A 221 -10.10 4.29 3.91
N ARG A 222 -10.40 5.58 3.73
CA ARG A 222 -11.06 6.41 4.76
C ARG A 222 -12.42 5.86 5.16
N LYS A 223 -13.22 5.38 4.18
CA LYS A 223 -14.54 4.78 4.45
C LYS A 223 -14.46 3.43 5.17
N ARG A 224 -13.38 2.67 4.99
CA ARG A 224 -13.22 1.31 5.54
C ARG A 224 -12.43 1.25 6.83
N ASN A 225 -11.77 2.34 7.24
CA ASN A 225 -10.84 2.37 8.38
C ASN A 225 -9.80 1.22 8.30
N ARG A 226 -9.36 0.87 7.08
CA ARG A 226 -8.34 -0.15 6.82
C ARG A 226 -6.97 0.52 6.69
N LYS A 227 -5.91 -0.13 7.17
CA LYS A 227 -4.53 0.25 6.85
C LYS A 227 -4.14 -0.50 5.57
N PHE A 228 -4.46 0.04 4.39
CA PHE A 228 -3.86 -0.47 3.15
C PHE A 228 -2.54 0.27 2.94
N ILE A 229 -1.43 -0.47 2.97
CA ILE A 229 -0.09 0.10 2.75
C ILE A 229 0.28 -0.19 1.31
N THR A 230 -0.10 0.71 0.41
CA THR A 230 0.12 0.60 -1.04
C THR A 230 1.59 0.34 -1.37
N ILE A 231 2.51 0.87 -0.55
CA ILE A 231 3.97 0.73 -0.71
C ILE A 231 4.45 -0.72 -0.48
N GLN A 232 3.99 -1.39 0.59
CA GLN A 232 4.36 -2.80 0.84
C GLN A 232 3.80 -3.71 -0.23
N TYR A 233 2.58 -3.44 -0.68
CA TYR A 233 1.95 -4.18 -1.75
C TYR A 233 2.68 -3.97 -3.08
N ALA A 234 3.05 -2.73 -3.41
CA ALA A 234 3.85 -2.39 -4.58
C ALA A 234 5.21 -3.10 -4.56
N LEU A 235 5.93 -3.07 -3.43
CA LEU A 235 7.19 -3.81 -3.28
C LEU A 235 7.01 -5.30 -3.52
N LYS A 236 5.96 -5.91 -2.94
CA LYS A 236 5.64 -7.32 -3.18
C LYS A 236 5.41 -7.62 -4.65
N LEU A 237 4.64 -6.77 -5.35
CA LEU A 237 4.40 -6.95 -6.78
C LEU A 237 5.68 -6.76 -7.59
N ILE A 238 6.50 -5.75 -7.27
CA ILE A 238 7.81 -5.52 -7.90
C ILE A 238 8.68 -6.77 -7.80
N THR A 239 8.80 -7.35 -6.60
CA THR A 239 9.62 -8.55 -6.41
C THR A 239 8.99 -9.75 -7.10
N ALA A 240 7.67 -9.90 -7.03
CA ALA A 240 6.93 -10.95 -7.73
C ALA A 240 7.02 -10.89 -9.26
N SER A 241 7.16 -9.71 -9.85
CA SER A 241 7.35 -9.61 -11.30
C SER A 241 8.74 -10.06 -11.75
N ILE A 242 9.70 -10.17 -10.83
CA ILE A 242 11.08 -10.59 -11.13
C ILE A 242 11.34 -12.03 -10.66
N THR A 243 10.71 -12.45 -9.55
CA THR A 243 10.74 -13.82 -9.04
C THR A 243 9.46 -14.54 -9.49
N GLU A 244 9.57 -15.63 -10.25
CA GLU A 244 8.41 -16.42 -10.70
C GLU A 244 7.45 -16.84 -9.54
N GLU A 245 7.95 -16.90 -8.30
CA GLU A 245 7.20 -17.35 -7.11
C GLU A 245 6.63 -16.24 -6.21
N GLY A 246 6.83 -14.95 -6.54
CA GLY A 246 6.27 -13.89 -5.69
C GLY A 246 6.96 -13.66 -4.35
N THR A 247 8.21 -14.13 -4.20
CA THR A 247 8.97 -14.09 -2.95
C THR A 247 9.35 -12.65 -2.59
N ILE A 248 8.94 -12.22 -1.39
CA ILE A 248 9.37 -10.94 -0.81
C ILE A 248 10.74 -11.21 -0.16
N PRO A 249 11.76 -10.36 -0.37
CA PRO A 249 13.00 -10.47 0.37
C PRO A 249 12.75 -10.50 1.87
N GLU A 250 13.42 -11.38 2.59
CA GLU A 250 13.26 -11.59 4.04
C GLU A 250 13.36 -10.28 4.84
N PHE A 251 14.19 -9.34 4.37
CA PHE A 251 14.35 -8.05 5.03
C PHE A 251 13.14 -7.10 4.89
N PHE A 252 12.15 -7.41 4.06
CA PHE A 252 10.86 -6.71 4.01
C PHE A 252 9.72 -7.48 4.67
N ASP A 253 9.96 -8.69 5.16
CA ASP A 253 8.92 -9.52 5.72
C ASP A 253 8.43 -9.01 7.09
N CYS A 254 7.14 -9.21 7.34
CA CYS A 254 6.51 -8.85 8.60
C CYS A 254 6.76 -9.95 9.62
N ILE A 255 7.69 -9.69 10.54
CA ILE A 255 8.04 -10.63 11.60
C ILE A 255 7.22 -10.40 12.87
N ARG A 256 7.01 -11.48 13.65
CA ARG A 256 6.57 -11.37 15.03
C ARG A 256 7.76 -10.97 15.90
N PHE A 257 7.68 -9.82 16.56
CA PHE A 257 8.80 -9.30 17.36
C PHE A 257 9.25 -10.25 18.48
N VAL A 258 8.33 -11.04 19.04
CA VAL A 258 8.65 -12.04 20.08
C VAL A 258 9.59 -13.16 19.60
N ASP A 259 9.64 -13.41 18.29
CA ASP A 259 10.47 -14.45 17.70
C ASP A 259 11.74 -13.90 17.03
N PHE A 260 11.91 -12.57 17.02
CA PHE A 260 13.03 -11.95 16.34
C PHE A 260 14.32 -12.10 17.16
N LYS A 261 15.37 -12.56 16.50
CA LYS A 261 16.73 -12.57 17.04
C LYS A 261 17.53 -11.48 16.35
N ASP A 262 18.07 -10.54 17.13
CA ASP A 262 18.92 -9.48 16.60
C ASP A 262 20.34 -10.01 16.33
N ASP A 263 20.49 -10.69 15.20
CA ASP A 263 21.74 -11.29 14.72
C ASP A 263 22.48 -10.40 13.69
N GLY A 264 22.08 -9.12 13.60
CA GLY A 264 22.61 -8.16 12.64
C GLY A 264 22.06 -8.30 11.23
N ARG A 265 21.13 -9.23 10.97
CA ARG A 265 20.39 -9.28 9.72
C ARG A 265 19.50 -8.05 9.57
N LEU A 266 19.37 -7.61 8.33
CA LEU A 266 18.48 -6.52 7.98
C LEU A 266 17.03 -7.01 8.01
N ASN A 267 16.16 -6.34 8.77
CA ASN A 267 14.71 -6.49 8.64
C ASN A 267 14.04 -5.12 8.87
N ARG A 268 13.34 -4.60 7.85
CA ARG A 268 12.67 -3.30 7.89
C ARG A 268 11.74 -3.17 9.09
N ASN A 269 10.92 -4.19 9.36
CA ASN A 269 9.96 -4.13 10.45
C ASN A 269 10.68 -4.05 11.81
N ALA A 270 11.70 -4.88 12.03
CA ALA A 270 12.51 -4.85 13.25
C ALA A 270 13.24 -3.51 13.43
N VAL A 271 13.89 -3.01 12.37
CA VAL A 271 14.70 -1.78 12.39
C VAL A 271 13.82 -0.56 12.66
N MET A 272 12.72 -0.41 11.91
CA MET A 272 11.82 0.74 12.03
C MET A 272 11.07 0.78 13.36
N HIS A 273 10.94 -0.35 14.06
CA HIS A 273 10.35 -0.43 15.39
C HIS A 273 11.39 -0.46 16.52
N GLY A 274 12.68 -0.31 16.22
CA GLY A 274 13.77 -0.26 17.22
C GLY A 274 14.06 -1.61 17.89
N ILE A 275 13.61 -2.72 17.30
CA ILE A 275 13.79 -4.07 17.82
C ILE A 275 15.16 -4.64 17.39
N SER A 276 15.59 -4.36 16.16
CA SER A 276 16.95 -4.65 15.71
C SER A 276 17.81 -3.42 15.90
N VAL A 277 18.95 -3.56 16.60
CA VAL A 277 19.91 -2.47 16.83
C VAL A 277 21.29 -2.77 16.26
N ASN A 278 21.59 -4.04 15.98
CA ASN A 278 22.89 -4.49 15.44
C ASN A 278 22.95 -4.55 13.90
N PHE A 279 22.01 -3.91 13.20
CA PHE A 279 21.90 -3.97 11.74
C PHE A 279 22.93 -3.08 11.00
N GLY A 280 23.70 -2.25 11.70
CA GLY A 280 24.68 -1.32 11.13
C GLY A 280 25.88 -2.03 10.50
N SER A 281 25.77 -2.40 9.22
CA SER A 281 26.87 -3.02 8.48
C SER A 281 26.97 -2.50 7.06
N LYS A 282 28.21 -2.49 6.51
CA LYS A 282 28.46 -2.16 5.10
C LYS A 282 27.66 -3.05 4.14
N ARG A 283 27.48 -4.34 4.48
CA ARG A 283 26.67 -5.28 3.70
C ARG A 283 25.21 -4.85 3.67
N ASN A 284 24.63 -4.49 4.81
CA ASN A 284 23.23 -4.06 4.89
C ASN A 284 23.00 -2.72 4.20
N PHE A 285 23.92 -1.76 4.37
CA PHE A 285 23.88 -0.50 3.63
C PHE A 285 23.93 -0.75 2.11
N LEU A 286 24.87 -1.57 1.64
CA LEU A 286 25.02 -1.90 0.22
C LEU A 286 23.78 -2.59 -0.35
N LYS A 287 23.16 -3.51 0.40
CA LYS A 287 21.89 -4.14 0.01
C LYS A 287 20.78 -3.10 -0.21
N LEU A 288 20.62 -2.16 0.73
CA LEU A 288 19.60 -1.12 0.62
C LEU A 288 19.92 -0.11 -0.48
N PHE A 289 21.18 0.27 -0.62
CA PHE A 289 21.63 1.18 -1.66
C PHE A 289 21.35 0.61 -3.06
N LEU A 290 21.71 -0.64 -3.31
CA LEU A 290 21.44 -1.29 -4.60
C LEU A 290 19.95 -1.51 -4.84
N LEU A 291 19.16 -1.81 -3.80
CA LEU A 291 17.71 -1.83 -3.94
C LEU A 291 17.15 -0.46 -4.32
N PHE A 292 17.61 0.59 -3.66
CA PHE A 292 17.17 1.96 -3.93
C PHE A 292 17.46 2.34 -5.38
N GLU A 293 18.66 2.03 -5.84
CA GLU A 293 19.12 2.22 -7.22
C GLU A 293 18.30 1.42 -8.24
N PHE A 294 17.96 0.18 -7.91
CA PHE A 294 17.07 -0.65 -8.71
C PHE A 294 15.68 0.01 -8.86
N LEU A 295 15.10 0.52 -7.77
CA LEU A 295 13.80 1.19 -7.80
C LEU A 295 13.83 2.50 -8.60
N ILE A 296 14.93 3.26 -8.49
CA ILE A 296 15.16 4.46 -9.31
C ILE A 296 15.19 4.07 -10.79
N TYR A 297 15.93 3.03 -11.15
CA TYR A 297 16.00 2.53 -12.52
C TYR A 297 14.60 2.18 -13.06
N LEU A 298 13.80 1.42 -12.30
CA LEU A 298 12.41 1.12 -12.71
C LEU A 298 11.59 2.40 -12.91
N GLY A 299 11.70 3.35 -11.98
CA GLY A 299 10.93 4.59 -12.05
C GLY A 299 11.32 5.51 -13.19
N MET A 300 12.58 5.52 -13.61
CA MET A 300 13.02 6.21 -14.82
C MET A 300 12.39 5.58 -16.07
N LYS A 301 12.33 4.24 -16.16
CA LYS A 301 11.72 3.55 -17.31
C LYS A 301 10.21 3.80 -17.38
N ILE A 302 9.53 3.87 -16.23
CA ILE A 302 8.10 4.23 -16.16
C ILE A 302 7.88 5.69 -16.56
N SER A 303 8.69 6.61 -16.02
CA SER A 303 8.50 8.06 -16.23
C SER A 303 8.76 8.49 -17.68
N ASN A 304 9.76 7.90 -18.35
CA ASN A 304 10.09 8.23 -19.75
C ASN A 304 9.03 7.79 -20.77
N HIS A 305 8.05 6.96 -20.37
CA HIS A 305 6.97 6.48 -21.23
C HIS A 305 5.59 6.99 -20.82
N GLY A 306 5.51 7.83 -19.76
CA GLY A 306 4.26 8.44 -19.30
C GLY A 306 3.82 9.68 -20.09
N CYS A 307 4.60 10.13 -21.07
CA CYS A 307 4.31 11.29 -21.92
C CYS A 307 3.64 10.98 -23.27
N THR A 308 3.04 9.80 -23.42
CA THR A 308 2.08 9.55 -24.51
C THR A 308 0.69 9.37 -23.92
N LYS A 309 0.03 10.49 -23.65
CA LYS A 309 -1.43 10.60 -23.66
C LYS A 309 -1.80 11.55 -24.78
#